data_AF-A0A2V1D3Q3-F1
#
_entry.id   AF-A0A2V1D3Q3-F1
#
_cell.length_a   1.000
_cell.length_b   1.000
_cell.length_c   1.000
_cell.angle_alpha   90.00
_cell.angle_beta   90.00
_cell.angle_gamma   90.00
#
_symmetry.space_group_name_H-M   'P 1'
#
loop_
_entity.id
_entity.type
_entity.pdbx_description
1 polymer ?
#
loop_
_entity_poly.entity_id
_entity_poly.type
_entity_poly.pdbx_seq_one_letter_code
_entity_poly.pdbx_strand_id
1 'polypeptide(L)'
;MGDKVDTTQGTADPLYVATRAQLNFNENVPLVLVVSLLAELNGVPRKTINYALATLFALRVAHVEFGLMRPKSLGLGRGVGFYGTQVVLATIAGYATYYVKDYLF
;
A
#
# COMPACT_ATOMS: atom_id res chain seq x y z
N MET A 1 25.03 16.39 -2.28
CA MET A 1 23.77 15.68 -2.62
C MET A 1 23.31 16.17 -3.97
N GLY A 2 23.58 15.41 -5.04
CA GLY A 2 23.43 15.89 -6.42
C GLY A 2 23.23 14.79 -7.46
N ASP A 3 22.90 13.57 -7.05
CA ASP A 3 22.54 12.53 -8.01
C ASP A 3 21.18 12.86 -8.62
N LYS A 4 21.14 12.82 -9.95
CA LYS A 4 19.95 13.05 -10.75
C LYS A 4 19.60 11.75 -11.44
N VAL A 5 18.30 11.48 -11.52
CA VAL A 5 17.79 10.39 -12.35
C VAL A 5 18.19 10.64 -13.80
N ASP A 6 18.72 9.62 -14.46
CA ASP A 6 18.88 9.63 -15.91
C ASP A 6 17.52 9.33 -16.56
N THR A 7 16.89 10.38 -17.09
CA THR A 7 15.58 10.29 -17.74
C THR A 7 15.58 9.38 -18.97
N THR A 8 16.75 9.05 -19.54
CA THR A 8 16.86 8.11 -20.68
C THR A 8 16.80 6.65 -20.27
N GLN A 9 17.13 6.34 -19.00
CA GLN A 9 17.26 4.96 -18.49
C GLN A 9 15.98 4.43 -17.85
N GLY A 10 15.10 5.31 -17.35
CA GLY A 10 13.78 4.93 -16.81
C GLY A 10 13.89 3.83 -15.74
N THR A 11 13.23 2.68 -15.94
CA THR A 11 13.25 1.56 -14.98
C THR A 11 14.57 0.79 -14.90
N ALA A 12 15.57 1.14 -15.73
CA ALA A 12 16.93 0.65 -15.60
C ALA A 12 17.77 1.47 -14.61
N ASP A 13 17.34 2.71 -14.29
CA ASP A 13 17.99 3.55 -13.29
C ASP A 13 17.52 3.15 -11.87
N PRO A 14 18.42 2.71 -10.98
CA PRO A 14 18.06 2.33 -9.61
C PRO A 14 17.52 3.50 -8.78
N LEU A 15 17.99 4.74 -9.01
CA LEU A 15 17.51 5.91 -8.29
C LEU A 15 16.07 6.27 -8.71
N TYR A 16 15.76 6.10 -9.99
CA TYR A 16 14.39 6.25 -10.49
C TYR A 16 13.45 5.22 -9.84
N VAL A 17 13.84 3.95 -9.82
CA VAL A 17 13.02 2.87 -9.23
C VAL A 17 12.81 3.10 -7.73
N ALA A 18 13.86 3.50 -6.99
CA ALA A 18 13.76 3.81 -5.57
C ALA A 18 12.79 4.97 -5.29
N THR A 19 12.89 6.05 -6.07
CA THR A 19 11.98 7.20 -5.97
C THR A 19 10.53 6.81 -6.24
N ARG A 20 10.29 5.97 -7.26
CA ARG A 20 8.95 5.46 -7.59
C ARG A 20 8.40 4.55 -6.48
N ALA A 21 9.24 3.71 -5.86
CA ALA A 21 8.84 2.87 -4.74
C ALA A 21 8.40 3.70 -3.53
N GLN A 22 9.19 4.72 -3.16
CA GLN A 22 8.86 5.64 -2.08
C GLN A 22 7.56 6.41 -2.37
N LEU A 23 7.39 6.93 -3.59
CA LEU A 23 6.18 7.64 -3.97
C LEU A 23 4.94 6.73 -3.83
N ASN A 24 5.03 5.49 -4.30
CA ASN A 24 3.92 4.54 -4.22
C ASN A 24 3.57 4.14 -2.78
N PHE A 25 4.57 4.10 -1.90
CA PHE A 25 4.35 3.94 -0.46
C PHE A 25 3.59 5.15 0.10
N ASN A 26 4.06 6.36 -0.20
CA ASN A 26 3.50 7.62 0.31
C ASN A 26 2.06 7.88 -0.16
N GLU A 27 1.69 7.43 -1.36
CA GLU A 27 0.34 7.60 -1.91
C GLU A 27 -0.69 6.67 -1.25
N ASN A 28 -0.29 5.47 -0.85
CA ASN A 28 -1.25 4.44 -0.47
C ASN A 28 -1.21 4.08 1.02
N VAL A 29 -0.02 3.95 1.61
CA VAL A 29 0.11 3.42 2.97
C VAL A 29 -0.41 4.41 4.02
N PRO A 30 -0.07 5.72 3.98
CA PRO A 30 -0.64 6.67 4.93
C PRO A 30 -2.17 6.70 4.92
N LEU A 31 -2.78 6.64 3.73
CA LEU A 31 -4.23 6.61 3.59
C LEU A 31 -4.84 5.36 4.25
N VAL A 32 -4.28 4.17 3.96
CA VAL A 32 -4.77 2.91 4.55
C VAL A 32 -4.64 2.96 6.08
N LEU A 33 -3.52 3.45 6.62
CA LEU A 33 -3.32 3.55 8.07
C LEU A 33 -4.32 4.50 8.73
N VAL A 34 -4.60 5.65 8.13
CA VAL A 34 -5.62 6.59 8.64
C VAL A 34 -7.01 5.95 8.63
N VAL A 35 -7.38 5.27 7.53
CA VAL A 35 -8.67 4.59 7.43
C VAL A 35 -8.77 3.42 8.43
N SER A 36 -7.69 2.67 8.64
CA SER A 36 -7.62 1.63 9.67
C SER A 36 -7.80 2.18 11.08
N LEU A 37 -7.14 3.30 11.39
CA LEU A 37 -7.30 3.96 12.69
C LEU A 37 -8.74 4.39 12.91
N LEU A 38 -9.35 5.04 11.91
CA LEU A 38 -10.76 5.43 11.99
C LEU A 38 -11.66 4.21 12.17
N ALA A 39 -11.42 3.12 11.44
CA ALA A 39 -12.16 1.88 11.58
C ALA A 39 -12.05 1.28 12.99
N GLU A 40 -10.83 1.22 13.55
CA GLU A 40 -10.59 0.71 14.91
C GLU A 40 -11.31 1.57 15.97
N LEU A 41 -11.28 2.90 15.82
CA LEU A 41 -11.96 3.82 16.73
C LEU A 41 -13.49 3.70 16.67
N ASN A 42 -14.06 3.31 15.54
CA ASN A 42 -15.49 3.07 15.36
C ASN A 42 -15.93 1.65 15.76
N GLY A 43 -15.06 0.89 16.43
CA GLY A 43 -15.42 -0.40 17.02
C GLY A 43 -15.18 -1.62 16.14
N VAL A 44 -14.49 -1.48 15.01
CA VAL A 44 -14.06 -2.64 14.21
C VAL A 44 -13.11 -3.52 15.07
N PRO A 45 -13.31 -4.85 15.10
CA PRO A 45 -12.49 -5.73 15.94
C PRO A 45 -11.00 -5.60 15.64
N ARG A 46 -10.18 -5.42 16.69
CA ARG A 46 -8.71 -5.31 16.58
C ARG A 46 -8.05 -6.45 15.82
N LYS A 47 -8.58 -7.68 15.97
CA LYS A 47 -8.07 -8.85 15.22
C LYS A 47 -8.17 -8.62 13.71
N THR A 48 -9.32 -8.11 13.23
CA THR A 48 -9.54 -7.83 11.80
C THR A 48 -8.59 -6.76 11.29
N ILE A 49 -8.43 -5.66 12.04
CA ILE A 49 -7.48 -4.59 11.70
C ILE A 49 -6.04 -5.13 11.66
N ASN A 50 -5.62 -5.89 12.65
CA ASN A 50 -4.28 -6.47 12.70
C ASN A 50 -3.99 -7.40 11.54
N TYR A 51 -4.93 -8.29 11.17
CA TYR A 51 -4.77 -9.15 9.99
C TYR A 51 -4.72 -8.35 8.70
N ALA A 52 -5.55 -7.30 8.57
CA ALA A 52 -5.54 -6.44 7.39
C ALA A 52 -4.23 -5.65 7.26
N LEU A 53 -3.69 -5.11 8.37
CA LEU A 53 -2.41 -4.42 8.40
C LEU A 53 -1.21 -5.35 8.18
N ALA A 54 -1.24 -6.56 8.72
CA ALA A 54 -0.23 -7.59 8.44
C ALA A 54 -0.23 -7.98 6.95
N THR A 55 -1.43 -8.12 6.36
CA THR A 55 -1.60 -8.39 4.93
C THR A 55 -1.09 -7.22 4.09
N LEU A 56 -1.43 -5.98 4.46
CA LEU A 56 -0.90 -4.76 3.84
C LEU A 56 0.64 -4.76 3.85
N PHE A 57 1.25 -5.05 4.99
CA PHE A 57 2.70 -5.13 5.13
C PHE A 57 3.31 -6.14 4.15
N ALA A 58 2.80 -7.38 4.15
CA ALA A 58 3.28 -8.43 3.24
C ALA A 58 3.11 -8.03 1.76
N LEU A 59 1.99 -7.43 1.39
CA LEU A 59 1.74 -6.95 0.03
C LEU A 59 2.69 -5.81 -0.37
N ARG A 60 3.04 -4.92 0.57
CA ARG A 60 3.97 -3.81 0.32
C ARG A 60 5.40 -4.30 0.14
N VAL A 61 5.83 -5.28 0.94
CA VAL A 61 7.10 -5.98 0.73
C VAL A 61 7.09 -6.71 -0.63
N ALA A 62 6.02 -7.45 -0.95
CA ALA A 62 5.85 -8.12 -2.24
C ALA A 62 5.92 -7.16 -3.43
N HIS A 63 5.28 -5.99 -3.32
CA HIS A 63 5.26 -4.96 -4.34
C HIS A 63 6.65 -4.44 -4.69
N VAL A 64 7.48 -4.18 -3.68
CA VAL A 64 8.79 -3.56 -3.84
C VAL A 64 9.85 -4.61 -4.18
N GLU A 65 10.07 -5.60 -3.30
CA GLU A 65 11.17 -6.57 -3.39
C GLU A 65 10.97 -7.56 -4.55
N PHE A 66 9.73 -8.02 -4.73
CA PHE A 66 9.39 -9.02 -5.76
C PHE A 66 8.76 -8.39 -7.00
N GLY A 67 8.64 -7.06 -7.04
CA GLY A 67 8.00 -6.30 -8.11
C GLY A 67 8.92 -5.24 -8.71
N LEU A 68 8.98 -4.09 -8.05
CA LEU A 68 9.68 -2.90 -8.54
C LEU A 68 11.21 -3.07 -8.61
N MET A 69 11.82 -3.71 -7.60
CA MET A 69 13.27 -3.88 -7.52
C MET A 69 13.80 -5.03 -8.38
N ARG A 70 12.92 -5.82 -9.01
CA ARG A 70 13.33 -6.83 -10.00
C ARG A 70 13.85 -6.16 -11.28
N PRO A 71 14.70 -6.84 -12.07
CA PRO A 71 15.24 -6.27 -13.31
C PRO A 71 14.14 -5.66 -14.20
N LYS A 72 14.36 -4.42 -14.63
CA LYS A 72 13.42 -3.61 -15.44
C LYS A 72 12.07 -3.33 -14.78
N SER A 73 11.91 -3.57 -13.47
CA SER A 73 10.67 -3.39 -12.71
C SER A 73 9.48 -4.24 -13.22
N LEU A 74 9.78 -5.43 -13.76
CA LEU A 74 8.81 -6.37 -14.36
C LEU A 74 8.43 -7.55 -13.44
N GLY A 75 8.71 -7.46 -12.14
CA GLY A 75 8.35 -8.53 -11.21
C GLY A 75 6.83 -8.65 -11.01
N LEU A 76 6.33 -9.89 -10.97
CA LEU A 76 4.90 -10.19 -10.74
C LEU A 76 4.38 -9.62 -9.41
N GLY A 77 5.26 -9.41 -8.43
CA GLY A 77 4.92 -8.79 -7.15
C GLY A 77 4.36 -7.38 -7.30
N ARG A 78 4.67 -6.67 -8.38
CA ARG A 78 4.15 -5.33 -8.66
C ARG A 78 2.63 -5.34 -8.88
N GLY A 79 2.11 -6.29 -9.66
CA GLY A 79 0.67 -6.41 -9.88
C GLY A 79 -0.05 -6.85 -8.60
N VAL A 80 0.43 -7.95 -8.00
CA VAL A 80 -0.17 -8.54 -6.80
C VAL A 80 -0.17 -7.56 -5.63
N GLY A 81 0.95 -6.89 -5.37
CA GLY A 81 1.06 -5.93 -4.27
C GLY A 81 0.21 -4.67 -4.46
N PHE A 82 0.09 -4.18 -5.70
CA PHE A 82 -0.75 -3.01 -6.01
C PHE A 82 -2.23 -3.34 -5.82
N TYR A 83 -2.76 -4.32 -6.57
CA TYR A 83 -4.18 -4.69 -6.50
C TYR A 83 -4.56 -5.22 -5.12
N GLY A 84 -3.68 -6.03 -4.51
CA GLY A 84 -3.90 -6.50 -3.15
C GLY A 84 -4.05 -5.35 -2.15
N THR A 85 -3.25 -4.28 -2.28
CA THR A 85 -3.41 -3.14 -1.37
C THR A 85 -4.74 -2.42 -1.60
N GLN A 86 -5.17 -2.25 -2.86
CA GLN A 86 -6.48 -1.63 -3.14
C GLN A 86 -7.63 -2.46 -2.53
N VAL A 87 -7.54 -3.79 -2.60
CA VAL A 87 -8.50 -4.69 -1.95
C VAL A 87 -8.49 -4.52 -0.43
N VAL A 88 -7.31 -4.43 0.20
CA VAL A 88 -7.20 -4.18 1.64
C VAL A 88 -7.85 -2.84 2.02
N LEU A 89 -7.55 -1.76 1.29
CA LEU A 89 -8.12 -0.45 1.51
C LEU A 89 -9.65 -0.48 1.40
N ALA A 90 -10.18 -1.05 0.32
CA ALA A 90 -11.62 -1.16 0.08
C ALA A 90 -12.30 -2.00 1.17
N THR A 91 -11.65 -3.07 1.64
CA THR A 91 -12.16 -3.92 2.71
C THR A 91 -12.27 -3.15 4.02
N ILE A 92 -11.20 -2.47 4.45
CA ILE A 92 -11.21 -1.70 5.70
C ILE A 92 -12.21 -0.55 5.60
N ALA A 93 -12.24 0.17 4.48
CA ALA A 93 -13.21 1.24 4.26
C ALA A 93 -14.66 0.72 4.32
N GLY A 94 -14.95 -0.45 3.73
CA GLY A 94 -16.26 -1.10 3.80
C GLY A 94 -16.64 -1.53 5.22
N TYR A 95 -15.69 -2.05 6.00
CA TYR A 95 -15.93 -2.32 7.42
C TYR A 95 -16.17 -1.03 8.20
N ALA A 96 -15.38 0.01 7.98
CA ALA A 96 -15.55 1.29 8.66
C ALA A 96 -16.95 1.88 8.43
N THR A 97 -17.42 1.91 7.18
CA THR A 97 -18.77 2.40 6.86
C THR A 97 -19.87 1.52 7.46
N TYR A 98 -19.68 0.20 7.47
CA TYR A 98 -20.64 -0.72 8.08
C TYR A 98 -20.80 -0.48 9.58
N TYR A 99 -19.73 -0.19 10.32
CA TYR A 99 -19.80 0.05 11.76
C TYR A 99 -20.25 1.48 12.08
N VAL A 100 -19.92 2.47 11.24
CA VAL A 100 -20.34 3.86 11.42
C VAL A 100 -21.86 4.02 11.24
N LYS A 101 -22.49 3.23 10.36
CA LYS A 101 -23.93 3.35 10.08
C LYS A 101 -24.79 3.19 11.35
N ASP A 102 -24.33 2.39 12.32
CA ASP A 102 -25.05 2.08 13.56
C ASP A 102 -25.07 3.28 14.53
N TYR A 103 -24.32 4.35 14.24
CA TYR A 103 -24.33 5.61 15.00
C TYR A 103 -25.18 6.70 14.36
N LEU A 104 -25.61 6.54 13.10
CA LEU A 104 -26.30 7.57 12.32
C LEU A 104 -27.82 7.38 12.22
N PHE A 105 -28.36 6.27 12.73
CA PHE A 105 -29.78 5.92 12.73
C PHE A 105 -30.16 5.21 14.04
#